data_AF-A0A7M4AKW7-F1
#
_entry.id   AF-A0A7M4AKW7-F1
#
_cell.length_a   1.000
_cell.length_b   1.000
_cell.length_c   1.000
_cell.angle_alpha   90.00
_cell.angle_beta   90.00
_cell.angle_gamma   90.00
#
_symmetry.space_group_name_H-M   'P 1'
#
loop_
_entity.id
_entity.type
_entity.pdbx_description
1 polymer ?
#
loop_
_entity_poly.entity_id
_entity_poly.type
_entity_poly.pdbx_seq_one_letter_code
_entity_poly.pdbx_strand_id
1 'polypeptide(L)' 'HHPAIIKDKQLGVFSRANDKNAHRGRAYRGKTSAGKRGRGLHKKGKGAEKLRPSLRANLNRGK' A
#
# COMPACT_ATOMS: atom_id res chain seq x y z
N HIS A 1 11.15 -3.53 17.56
CA HIS A 1 11.34 -4.85 16.94
C HIS A 1 10.96 -5.92 17.94
N HIS A 2 9.66 -6.18 18.12
CA HIS A 2 9.19 -7.09 19.17
C HIS A 2 9.22 -8.55 18.66
N PRO A 3 9.80 -9.51 19.40
CA PRO A 3 9.98 -10.89 18.94
C PRO A 3 8.68 -11.59 18.58
N ALA A 4 7.59 -11.32 19.32
CA ALA A 4 6.27 -11.91 19.01
C ALA A 4 5.78 -11.52 17.61
N ILE A 5 5.90 -10.25 17.22
CA ILE A 5 5.47 -9.76 15.90
C ILE A 5 6.40 -10.26 14.79
N ILE A 6 7.70 -10.39 15.08
CA ILE A 6 8.69 -10.84 14.10
C ILE A 6 8.43 -12.29 13.70
N LYS A 7 8.17 -13.16 14.68
CA LYS A 7 7.93 -14.61 14.49
C LYS A 7 6.51 -14.92 14.00
N ASP A 8 5.58 -13.99 14.10
CA ASP A 8 4.19 -14.17 13.69
C ASP A 8 4.06 -14.38 12.17
N LYS A 9 3.34 -15.44 11.77
CA LYS A 9 3.16 -15.81 10.35
C LYS A 9 2.35 -14.77 9.55
N GLN A 10 1.42 -14.06 10.19
CA GLN A 10 0.55 -13.06 9.57
C GLN A 10 1.15 -11.65 9.64
N LEU A 11 1.65 -11.27 10.83
CA LEU A 11 2.10 -9.90 11.12
C LEU A 11 3.58 -9.68 10.82
N GLY A 12 4.40 -10.74 10.78
CA GLY A 12 5.83 -10.65 10.53
C GLY A 12 6.18 -9.99 9.19
N VAL A 13 5.25 -9.96 8.24
CA VAL A 13 5.40 -9.25 6.95
C VAL A 13 5.57 -7.74 7.10
N PHE A 14 5.04 -7.14 8.17
CA PHE A 14 5.15 -5.71 8.45
C PHE A 14 6.41 -5.35 9.24
N SER A 15 7.08 -6.34 9.83
CA SER A 15 8.27 -6.13 10.64
C SER A 15 9.50 -5.91 9.76
N ARG A 16 10.29 -4.89 10.11
CA ARG A 16 11.56 -4.59 9.43
C ARG A 16 12.65 -5.62 9.69
N ALA A 17 12.56 -6.35 10.81
CA ALA A 17 13.60 -7.31 11.22
C ALA A 17 13.64 -8.59 10.35
N ASN A 18 12.68 -8.76 9.44
CA ASN A 18 12.64 -9.87 8.48
C ASN A 18 13.15 -9.44 7.09
N ASP A 19 14.04 -8.43 7.01
CA ASP A 19 14.51 -7.78 5.78
C ASP A 19 13.41 -7.18 4.86
N LYS A 20 12.19 -7.07 5.39
CA LYS A 20 11.00 -6.56 4.68
C LYS A 20 10.88 -5.04 4.80
N ASN A 21 11.76 -4.32 4.11
CA ASN A 21 11.75 -2.84 4.10
C ASN A 21 10.55 -2.23 3.32
N ALA A 22 9.85 -3.02 2.51
CA ALA A 22 8.72 -2.57 1.70
C ALA A 22 7.53 -2.02 2.51
N HIS A 23 7.45 -2.29 3.82
CA HIS A 23 6.36 -1.89 4.69
C HIS A 23 6.60 -0.60 5.49
N ARG A 24 7.81 -0.02 5.46
CA ARG A 24 8.11 1.28 6.10
C ARG A 24 7.28 2.40 5.45
N GLY A 25 6.75 3.33 6.24
CA GLY A 25 6.07 4.54 5.73
C GLY A 25 4.85 4.23 4.85
N ARG A 26 4.12 3.14 5.12
CA ARG A 26 2.91 2.77 4.36
C ARG A 26 1.80 3.82 4.45
N ALA A 27 1.67 4.47 5.60
CA ALA A 27 0.71 5.55 5.83
C ALA A 27 0.95 6.71 4.85
N TYR A 28 2.16 7.27 4.85
CA TYR A 28 2.55 8.38 3.97
C TYR A 28 2.48 8.04 2.47
N ARG A 29 2.69 6.79 2.09
CA ARG A 29 2.59 6.32 0.69
C ARG A 29 1.17 5.95 0.26
N GLY A 30 0.16 6.15 1.10
CA GLY A 30 -1.24 5.83 0.78
C GLY A 30 -1.51 4.33 0.59
N LYS A 31 -0.78 3.46 1.31
CA LYS A 31 -0.95 1.99 1.24
C LYS A 31 -1.91 1.42 2.30
N THR A 32 -2.43 2.27 3.18
CA THR A 32 -3.51 1.94 4.13
C THR A 32 -4.84 1.80 3.41
N SER A 33 -5.85 1.23 4.08
CA SER A 33 -7.21 1.12 3.52
C SER A 33 -7.78 2.50 3.14
N ALA A 34 -7.68 3.48 4.04
CA ALA A 34 -8.09 4.86 3.78
C ALA A 34 -7.32 5.50 2.60
N GLY A 35 -5.99 5.29 2.53
CA GLY A 35 -5.17 5.78 1.42
C GLY A 35 -5.54 5.17 0.07
N LYS A 36 -5.85 3.86 0.03
CA LYS A 36 -6.33 3.20 -1.18
C LYS A 36 -7.71 3.71 -1.62
N ARG A 37 -8.61 3.96 -0.66
CA ARG A 37 -9.93 4.57 -0.92
C ARG A 37 -9.78 5.97 -1.51
N GLY A 38 -8.93 6.81 -0.92
CA GLY A 38 -8.65 8.16 -1.42
C GLY A 38 -8.11 8.17 -2.85
N ARG A 39 -7.25 7.20 -3.20
CA ARG A 39 -6.70 7.01 -4.55
C ARG A 39 -7.64 6.30 -5.54
N GLY A 40 -8.89 6.04 -5.15
CA GLY A 40 -9.87 5.33 -5.98
C GLY A 40 -9.54 3.86 -6.32
N LEU A 41 -8.58 3.23 -5.62
CA LEU A 41 -8.09 1.88 -5.96
C LEU A 41 -9.00 0.72 -5.52
N HIS A 42 -10.14 1.02 -4.92
CA HIS A 42 -11.14 0.00 -4.53
C HIS A 42 -11.96 -0.47 -5.74
N LYS A 43 -12.09 0.36 -6.77
CA LYS A 43 -12.79 0.01 -8.01
C LYS A 43 -11.81 -0.56 -9.05
N LYS A 44 -12.32 -1.39 -9.95
CA LYS A 44 -11.60 -1.97 -11.10
C LYS A 44 -12.47 -1.83 -12.35
N GLY A 45 -11.86 -1.90 -13.52
CA GLY A 45 -12.56 -1.79 -14.80
C GLY A 45 -12.86 -0.35 -15.20
N LYS A 46 -14.06 -0.12 -15.73
CA LYS A 46 -14.49 1.18 -16.27
C LYS A 46 -14.41 2.29 -15.21
N GLY A 47 -13.76 3.39 -15.54
CA GLY A 47 -13.52 4.54 -14.65
C GLY A 47 -12.28 4.42 -13.76
N ALA A 48 -11.53 3.31 -13.81
CA ALA A 48 -10.27 3.11 -13.08
C ALA A 48 -9.04 3.03 -14.00
N GLU A 49 -9.21 3.29 -15.30
CA GLU A 49 -8.17 3.16 -16.34
C GLU A 49 -6.96 4.05 -16.04
N LYS A 50 -7.22 5.26 -15.54
CA LYS A 50 -6.19 6.25 -15.19
C LYS A 50 -5.74 6.18 -13.73
N LEU A 51 -6.25 5.25 -12.92
CA LEU A 51 -5.88 5.10 -11.51
C LEU A 51 -4.78 4.07 -11.27
N ARG A 52 -4.71 3.04 -12.14
CA ARG A 52 -3.81 1.88 -11.99
C ARG A 52 -2.67 1.98 -13.01
N PRO A 53 -1.42 1.58 -12.69
CA PRO A 53 -0.98 1.04 -11.39
C PRO A 53 -0.80 2.13 -10.30
N SER A 54 -0.55 3.38 -10.69
CA SER A 54 -0.49 4.52 -9.77
C SER A 54 -0.86 5.84 -10.47
N LEU A 55 -1.24 6.87 -9.68
CA LEU A 55 -1.57 8.20 -10.22
C LEU A 55 -0.37 8.83 -10.94
N ARG A 56 0.82 8.78 -10.34
CA ARG A 56 2.05 9.32 -10.93
C ARG A 56 2.40 8.64 -12.26
N ALA A 57 2.22 7.33 -12.36
CA ALA A 57 2.42 6.60 -13.62
C ALA A 57 1.44 7.05 -14.72
N ASN A 58 0.25 7.53 -14.33
CA ASN A 58 -0.77 8.05 -15.24
C ASN A 58 -0.77 9.59 -15.35
N LEU A 59 0.37 10.22 -15.09
CA LEU A 59 0.57 11.67 -15.19
C LEU A 59 -0.37 12.48 -14.28
N ASN A 60 -0.79 11.90 -13.15
CA ASN A 60 -1.75 12.48 -12.20
C ASN A 60 -3.09 12.90 -12.83
N ARG A 61 -3.51 12.24 -13.91
CA ARG A 61 -4.80 12.49 -14.59
C ARG A 61 -6.00 11.82 -13.91
N GLY A 62 -5.74 10.96 -12.93
CA GLY A 62 -6.75 10.34 -12.08
C GLY A 62 -7.04 11.18 -10.84
N LYS A 63 -7.94 10.67 -9.98
CA LYS A 63 -8.38 11.33 -8.75
C LYS A 63 -7.62 10.79 -7.53
#